data_AF-A0A223Z8U1-F1
#
_entry.id   AF-A0A223Z8U1-F1
#
_cell.length_a   1.000
_cell.length_b   1.000
_cell.length_c   1.000
_cell.angle_alpha   90.00
_cell.angle_beta   90.00
_cell.angle_gamma   90.00
#
_symmetry.space_group_name_H-M   'P 1'
#
loop_
_entity.id
_entity.type
_entity.pdbx_description
1 polymer ?
#
loop_
_entity_poly.entity_id
_entity_poly.type
_entity_poly.pdbx_seq_one_letter_code
_entity_poly.pdbx_strand_id
1 'polypeptide(L)'
;DIQPGVTIVIGPGTDVIAGEGKILTAGAVDSHVHLICPQIIDEALASGITTLIGGGTGPAEGTKATTGTPGAWNLGLMLQALDQWPVNIALLGKGNTVSADGLREQLAAGASGFKL
;
A
#
# COMPACT_ATOMS: atom_id res chain seq x y z
N ASP A 1 21.99 -24.84 -22.11
CA ASP A 1 23.20 -25.44 -22.72
C ASP A 1 23.17 -25.46 -24.24
N ILE A 2 22.04 -25.81 -24.87
CA ILE A 2 21.94 -26.04 -26.32
C ILE A 2 21.25 -24.90 -27.11
N GLN A 3 20.63 -23.93 -26.44
CA GLN A 3 19.91 -22.83 -27.09
C GLN A 3 20.81 -21.57 -27.19
N PRO A 4 20.84 -20.88 -28.33
CA PRO A 4 21.59 -19.63 -28.47
C PRO A 4 20.86 -18.46 -27.78
N GLY A 5 21.62 -17.46 -27.29
CA GLY A 5 21.07 -16.17 -26.84
C GLY A 5 20.25 -16.17 -25.54
N VAL A 6 20.38 -17.19 -24.70
CA VAL A 6 19.64 -17.30 -23.42
C VAL A 6 20.12 -16.25 -22.41
N THR A 7 19.21 -15.41 -21.93
CA THR A 7 19.45 -14.45 -20.83
C THR A 7 18.69 -14.77 -19.54
N ILE A 8 17.64 -15.61 -19.63
CA ILE A 8 16.85 -16.12 -18.49
C ILE A 8 16.99 -17.65 -18.48
N VAL A 9 17.74 -18.17 -17.51
CA VAL A 9 18.03 -19.62 -17.40
C VAL A 9 16.91 -20.33 -16.65
N ILE A 10 16.43 -21.45 -17.19
CA ILE A 10 15.46 -22.34 -16.55
C ILE A 10 16.21 -23.59 -16.08
N GLY A 11 16.07 -23.91 -14.79
CA GLY A 11 16.71 -25.07 -14.16
C GLY A 11 15.79 -25.76 -13.15
N PRO A 12 16.32 -26.73 -12.38
CA PRO A 12 15.51 -27.51 -11.43
C PRO A 12 14.92 -26.69 -10.27
N GLY A 13 15.41 -25.47 -10.02
CA GLY A 13 14.87 -24.53 -9.04
C GLY A 13 13.95 -23.46 -9.63
N THR A 14 13.57 -23.57 -10.91
CA THR A 14 12.73 -22.58 -11.60
C THR A 14 11.30 -23.07 -11.67
N ASP A 15 10.38 -22.30 -11.10
CA ASP A 15 8.94 -22.49 -11.31
C ASP A 15 8.46 -21.74 -12.56
N VAL A 16 7.33 -22.16 -13.14
CA VAL A 16 6.84 -21.66 -14.43
C VAL A 16 5.36 -21.29 -14.37
N ILE A 17 5.05 -20.05 -14.77
CA ILE A 17 3.67 -19.59 -15.00
C ILE A 17 3.49 -19.37 -16.51
N ALA A 18 2.49 -20.05 -17.09
CA ALA A 18 2.17 -19.99 -18.52
C ALA A 18 1.48 -18.66 -18.89
N GLY A 19 2.13 -17.86 -19.75
CA GLY A 19 1.67 -16.53 -20.17
C GLY A 19 1.14 -16.46 -21.60
N GLU A 20 1.17 -17.56 -22.35
CA GLU A 20 0.76 -17.57 -23.75
C GLU A 20 -0.73 -17.20 -23.94
N GLY A 21 -0.97 -16.28 -24.87
CA GLY A 21 -2.31 -15.73 -25.12
C GLY A 21 -2.90 -14.93 -23.95
N LYS A 22 -2.07 -14.46 -23.01
CA LYS A 22 -2.48 -13.58 -21.90
C LYS A 22 -1.86 -12.20 -22.05
N ILE A 23 -2.51 -11.20 -21.47
CA ILE A 23 -1.93 -9.87 -21.26
C ILE A 23 -1.43 -9.82 -19.82
N LEU A 24 -0.16 -9.48 -19.65
CA LEU A 24 0.44 -9.26 -18.35
C LEU A 24 0.67 -7.76 -18.19
N THR A 25 0.23 -7.21 -17.07
CA THR A 25 0.47 -5.82 -16.68
C THR A 25 1.23 -5.78 -15.36
N ALA A 26 1.80 -4.62 -15.03
CA ALA A 26 2.15 -4.35 -13.64
C ALA A 26 0.86 -4.36 -12.78
N GLY A 27 1.02 -4.59 -11.48
CA GLY A 27 -0.05 -4.34 -10.52
C GLY A 27 -0.35 -2.84 -10.44
N ALA A 28 -1.63 -2.50 -10.29
CA ALA A 28 -2.04 -1.10 -10.16
C ALA A 28 -1.62 -0.51 -8.81
N VAL A 29 -1.47 0.81 -8.79
CA VAL A 29 -1.16 1.62 -7.61
C VAL A 29 -2.33 2.59 -7.41
N ASP A 30 -3.08 2.41 -6.33
CA ASP A 30 -4.13 3.35 -5.93
C ASP A 30 -3.56 4.31 -4.89
N SER A 31 -3.57 5.60 -5.21
CA SER A 31 -2.99 6.64 -4.36
C SER A 31 -4.00 7.50 -3.60
N HIS A 32 -5.27 7.12 -3.57
CA HIS A 32 -6.31 7.85 -2.84
C HIS A 32 -7.20 6.92 -2.03
N VAL A 33 -6.59 6.12 -1.16
CA VAL A 33 -7.32 5.09 -0.40
C VAL A 33 -7.76 5.61 0.96
N HIS A 34 -9.05 5.50 1.25
CA HIS A 34 -9.59 5.69 2.59
C HIS A 34 -9.66 4.35 3.31
N LEU A 35 -8.84 4.14 4.34
CA LEU A 35 -8.78 2.87 5.10
C LEU A 35 -9.97 2.78 6.10
N ILE A 36 -11.19 2.77 5.56
CA ILE A 36 -12.46 2.74 6.32
C ILE A 36 -12.70 1.37 6.94
N CYS A 37 -12.38 0.30 6.22
CA CYS A 37 -12.53 -1.06 6.68
C CYS A 37 -11.50 -1.96 5.97
N PRO A 38 -11.11 -3.10 6.56
CA PRO A 38 -10.09 -3.97 5.99
C PRO A 38 -10.51 -4.62 4.67
N GLN A 39 -11.81 -4.83 4.44
CA GLN A 39 -12.34 -5.53 3.27
C GLN A 39 -11.89 -4.90 1.95
N ILE A 40 -11.75 -3.56 1.91
CA ILE A 40 -11.33 -2.85 0.69
C ILE A 40 -9.97 -3.35 0.13
N ILE A 41 -9.13 -3.96 0.97
CA ILE A 41 -7.84 -4.52 0.55
C ILE A 41 -8.06 -5.76 -0.33
N ASP A 42 -9.03 -6.61 0.02
CA ASP A 42 -9.40 -7.77 -0.78
C ASP A 42 -9.99 -7.33 -2.12
N GLU A 43 -10.90 -6.34 -2.12
CA GLU A 43 -11.44 -5.76 -3.35
C GLU A 43 -10.35 -5.12 -4.23
N ALA A 44 -9.38 -4.43 -3.63
CA ALA A 44 -8.25 -3.86 -4.34
C ALA A 44 -7.40 -4.95 -5.02
N LEU A 45 -7.02 -5.99 -4.29
CA LEU A 45 -6.21 -7.05 -4.85
C LEU A 45 -6.95 -7.85 -5.93
N ALA A 46 -8.24 -8.12 -5.72
CA ALA A 46 -9.09 -8.79 -6.70
C ALA A 46 -9.26 -7.99 -8.01
N SER A 47 -9.13 -6.66 -7.94
CA SER A 47 -9.15 -5.76 -9.10
C SER A 47 -7.78 -5.49 -9.72
N GLY A 48 -6.71 -6.13 -9.22
CA GLY A 48 -5.35 -6.01 -9.75
C GLY A 48 -4.53 -4.86 -9.13
N ILE A 49 -5.01 -4.24 -8.05
CA ILE A 49 -4.25 -3.25 -7.29
C ILE A 49 -3.34 -3.97 -6.30
N THR A 50 -2.05 -3.65 -6.33
CA THR A 50 -1.03 -4.31 -5.49
C THR A 50 -0.37 -3.34 -4.51
N THR A 51 -0.66 -2.05 -4.64
CA THR A 51 -0.14 -0.99 -3.77
C THR A 51 -1.23 0.01 -3.43
N LEU A 52 -1.37 0.31 -2.14
CA LEU A 52 -2.33 1.25 -1.59
C LEU A 52 -1.60 2.41 -0.91
N ILE A 53 -1.86 3.65 -1.33
CA ILE A 53 -1.39 4.86 -0.68
C ILE A 53 -2.60 5.63 -0.20
N GLY A 54 -2.64 5.91 1.10
CA GLY A 54 -3.84 6.43 1.71
C GLY A 54 -3.72 6.56 3.22
N GLY A 55 -4.85 6.64 3.90
CA GLY A 55 -4.84 6.75 5.35
C GLY A 55 -6.22 6.56 5.96
N GLY A 56 -6.24 6.42 7.27
CA GLY A 56 -7.46 6.16 8.02
C GLY A 56 -7.20 5.35 9.28
N THR A 57 -8.24 5.26 10.11
CA THR A 57 -8.23 4.50 11.37
C THR A 57 -9.49 3.64 11.49
N GLY A 58 -9.98 3.09 10.37
CA GLY A 58 -11.27 2.42 10.31
C GLY A 58 -12.45 3.40 10.15
N PRO A 59 -13.68 3.02 10.55
CA PRO A 59 -14.92 3.70 10.14
C PRO A 59 -15.24 4.98 10.92
N ALA A 60 -14.21 5.70 11.36
CA ALA A 60 -14.35 7.01 11.99
C ALA A 60 -14.70 8.10 10.95
N GLU A 61 -15.43 9.14 11.37
CA GLU A 61 -15.81 10.26 10.49
C GLU A 61 -14.61 10.94 9.82
N GLY A 62 -13.48 11.04 10.54
CA GLY A 62 -12.24 11.57 9.98
C GLY A 62 -11.73 10.75 8.78
N THR A 63 -11.75 9.42 8.89
CA THR A 63 -11.35 8.52 7.79
C THR A 63 -12.33 8.57 6.64
N LYS A 64 -13.64 8.65 6.89
CA LYS A 64 -14.65 8.75 5.83
C LYS A 64 -14.46 10.01 4.99
N ALA A 65 -14.01 11.10 5.61
CA ALA A 65 -13.80 12.37 4.95
C ALA A 65 -12.38 12.56 4.37
N THR A 66 -11.36 11.97 5.00
CA THR A 66 -9.95 12.25 4.67
C THR A 66 -9.09 11.00 4.67
N THR A 67 -8.11 10.95 3.77
CA THR A 67 -7.08 9.90 3.70
C THR A 67 -5.93 10.14 4.68
N GLY A 68 -6.21 10.63 5.88
CA GLY A 68 -5.19 10.91 6.90
C GLY A 68 -5.28 9.93 8.07
N THR A 69 -4.14 9.35 8.45
CA THR A 69 -3.95 8.54 9.67
C THR A 69 -3.36 9.46 10.75
N PRO A 70 -4.17 10.00 11.67
CA PRO A 70 -3.76 11.13 12.50
C PRO A 70 -2.90 10.71 13.69
N GLY A 71 -1.68 11.24 13.77
CA GLY A 71 -0.81 11.13 14.94
C GLY A 71 -0.05 9.80 15.06
N ALA A 72 0.99 9.81 15.90
CA ALA A 72 1.94 8.70 16.02
C ALA A 72 1.29 7.38 16.49
N TRP A 73 0.36 7.46 17.44
CA TRP A 73 -0.33 6.28 17.98
C TRP A 73 -1.11 5.52 16.89
N ASN A 74 -1.90 6.23 16.10
CA ASN A 74 -2.71 5.62 15.05
C ASN A 74 -1.84 5.08 13.91
N LEU A 75 -0.77 5.79 13.54
CA LEU A 75 0.20 5.30 12.54
C LEU A 75 0.82 3.97 13.00
N GLY A 76 1.28 3.89 14.24
CA GLY A 76 1.86 2.66 14.79
C GLY A 76 0.87 1.49 14.80
N LEU A 77 -0.38 1.71 15.23
CA LEU A 77 -1.40 0.67 15.21
C LEU A 77 -1.80 0.23 13.80
N MET A 78 -1.93 1.19 12.87
CA MET A 78 -2.28 0.87 11.48
C MET A 78 -1.16 0.07 10.82
N LEU A 79 0.11 0.45 11.00
CA LEU A 79 1.24 -0.33 10.47
C LEU A 79 1.22 -1.78 10.98
N GLN A 80 0.96 -2.00 12.28
CA GLN A 80 0.83 -3.35 12.84
C GLN A 80 -0.37 -4.11 12.25
N ALA A 81 -1.53 -3.46 12.14
CA ALA A 81 -2.74 -4.09 11.59
C ALA A 81 -2.60 -4.47 10.11
N LEU A 82 -1.74 -3.74 9.39
CA LEU A 82 -1.53 -3.87 7.96
C LEU A 82 -0.46 -4.91 7.58
N ASP A 83 0.40 -5.31 8.52
CA ASP A 83 1.52 -6.24 8.27
C ASP A 83 1.09 -7.63 7.74
N GLN A 84 -0.13 -8.05 8.05
CA GLN A 84 -0.69 -9.33 7.59
C GLN A 84 -1.18 -9.33 6.13
N TRP A 85 -1.30 -8.16 5.48
CA TRP A 85 -1.96 -8.05 4.19
C TRP A 85 -0.96 -8.20 3.03
N PRO A 86 -1.32 -8.95 1.97
CA PRO A 86 -0.42 -9.20 0.84
C PRO A 86 -0.44 -8.05 -0.20
N VAL A 87 -0.33 -6.80 0.27
CA VAL A 87 -0.23 -5.59 -0.57
C VAL A 87 0.83 -4.66 -0.01
N ASN A 88 1.42 -3.83 -0.88
CA ASN A 88 2.30 -2.76 -0.42
C ASN A 88 1.46 -1.60 0.11
N ILE A 89 1.84 -0.97 1.23
CA ILE A 89 1.09 0.14 1.80
C ILE A 89 2.00 1.31 2.18
N ALA A 90 1.55 2.52 1.86
CA ALA A 90 2.13 3.77 2.35
C ALA A 90 1.04 4.61 3.04
N LEU A 91 1.21 4.87 4.34
CA LEU A 91 0.27 5.64 5.13
C LEU A 91 0.54 7.14 5.04
N LEU A 92 -0.51 7.93 4.85
CA LEU A 92 -0.49 9.38 4.90
C LEU A 92 -0.90 9.85 6.30
N GLY A 93 -0.16 10.80 6.86
CA GLY A 93 -0.53 11.52 8.07
C GLY A 93 -1.51 12.66 7.78
N LYS A 94 -1.98 13.33 8.84
CA LYS A 94 -2.82 14.53 8.72
C LYS A 94 -1.95 15.78 8.60
N GLY A 95 -2.10 16.51 7.49
CA GLY A 95 -1.28 17.67 7.14
C GLY A 95 -1.84 19.01 7.61
N ASN A 96 -3.13 19.09 8.00
CA ASN A 96 -3.78 20.34 8.38
C ASN A 96 -3.31 20.84 9.75
N THR A 97 -2.12 21.42 9.80
CA THR A 97 -1.53 22.03 10.99
C THR A 97 -0.52 23.09 10.58
N VAL A 98 -0.33 24.09 11.43
CA VAL A 98 0.79 25.05 11.32
C VAL A 98 2.00 24.62 12.14
N SER A 99 1.89 23.55 12.92
CA SER A 99 2.98 23.02 13.76
C SER A 99 3.89 22.11 12.95
N ALA A 100 5.12 22.56 12.70
CA ALA A 100 6.15 21.73 12.07
C ALA A 100 6.50 20.50 12.93
N ASP A 101 6.45 20.61 14.26
CA ASP A 101 6.74 19.50 15.15
C ASP A 101 5.65 18.43 15.12
N GLY A 102 4.39 18.82 14.97
CA GLY A 102 3.28 17.87 14.76
C GLY A 102 3.35 17.12 13.42
N LEU A 103 3.96 17.72 12.39
CA LEU A 103 4.27 17.03 11.14
C LEU A 103 5.44 16.06 11.32
N ARG A 104 6.52 16.51 11.98
CA ARG A 104 7.72 15.67 12.24
C ARG A 104 7.41 14.45 13.10
N GLU A 105 6.53 14.58 14.09
CA GLU A 105 6.08 13.48 14.93
C GLU A 105 5.43 12.37 14.09
N GLN A 106 4.51 12.74 13.19
CA GLN A 106 3.83 11.79 12.30
C GLN A 106 4.81 11.16 11.30
N LEU A 107 5.71 11.96 10.72
CA LEU A 107 6.76 11.44 9.84
C LEU A 107 7.63 10.40 10.55
N ALA A 108 8.09 10.71 11.77
CA ALA A 108 8.90 9.79 12.58
C ALA A 108 8.14 8.52 12.98
N ALA A 109 6.81 8.59 13.09
CA ALA A 109 5.95 7.45 13.38
C ALA A 109 5.59 6.60 12.13
N GLY A 110 6.09 6.96 10.94
CA GLY A 110 5.94 6.17 9.72
C GLY A 110 4.95 6.72 8.70
N ALA A 111 4.54 8.00 8.79
CA ALA A 111 3.83 8.64 7.69
C ALA A 111 4.75 8.83 6.48
N SER A 112 4.33 8.34 5.31
CA SER A 112 5.05 8.49 4.02
C SER A 112 4.71 9.80 3.29
N GLY A 113 3.73 10.55 3.79
CA GLY A 113 3.27 11.81 3.24
C GLY A 113 2.15 12.41 4.09
N PHE A 114 1.56 13.52 3.65
CA PHE A 114 0.50 14.21 4.39
C PHE A 114 -0.68 14.55 3.48
N LYS A 115 -1.90 14.36 3.98
CA LYS A 115 -3.14 14.84 3.34
C LYS A 115 -3.55 16.19 3.93
N LEU A 116 -3.79 17.16 3.06
CA LEU A 116 -4.46 18.44 3.35
C LEU A 116 -5.92 18.39 2.93
#